data_AF-A0A0S3S260-F1
#
_entry.id   AF-A0A0S3S260-F1
#
_cell.length_a   1.000
_cell.length_b   1.000
_cell.length_c   1.000
_cell.angle_alpha   90.00
_cell.angle_beta   90.00
_cell.angle_gamma   90.00
#
_symmetry.space_group_name_H-M   'P 1'
#
loop_
_entity.id
_entity.type
_entity.pdbx_description
1 polymer ?
#
loop_
_entity_poly.entity_id
_entity_poly.type
_entity_poly.pdbx_seq_one_letter_code
_entity_poly.pdbx_strand_id
1 'polypeptide(L)' 'MKRLVGIGLWCAHPNYRFRPSAMQVIQMLKFEAELPTLPEWLPVHNFYPSTVKVNFSSSSNTVTVQEIL' A
#
# COMPACT_ATOMS: atom_id res chain seq x y z
N MET A 1 23.36 2.68 -1.99
CA MET A 1 22.10 2.05 -1.55
C MET A 1 20.85 2.91 -1.73
N LYS A 2 20.90 4.25 -1.54
CA LYS A 2 19.73 5.16 -1.63
C LYS A 2 18.85 4.96 -2.87
N ARG A 3 19.45 4.66 -4.02
CA ARG A 3 18.74 4.45 -5.28
C ARG A 3 17.85 3.20 -5.31
N LEU A 4 18.38 2.06 -4.89
CA LEU A 4 17.60 0.81 -4.82
C LEU A 4 16.43 0.95 -3.84
N VAL A 5 16.67 1.60 -2.71
CA VAL A 5 15.62 1.88 -1.71
C VAL A 5 14.55 2.82 -2.28
N GLY A 6 14.94 3.88 -2.99
CA GLY A 6 14.01 4.80 -3.64
C GLY A 6 13.15 4.12 -4.72
N ILE A 7 13.75 3.26 -5.55
CA ILE A 7 13.02 2.46 -6.54
C ILE A 7 12.04 1.51 -5.84
N GLY A 8 12.50 0.77 -4.83
CA GLY A 8 11.66 -0.18 -4.10
C GLY A 8 10.46 0.49 -3.44
N LEU A 9 10.66 1.67 -2.84
CA LEU A 9 9.60 2.45 -2.22
C LEU A 9 8.58 2.96 -3.24
N TRP A 10 9.04 3.42 -4.41
CA TRP A 10 8.15 3.88 -5.47
C TRP A 10 7.33 2.72 -6.08
N CYS A 11 7.92 1.54 -6.23
CA CYS A 11 7.21 0.31 -6.60
C CYS A 11 6.14 -0.09 -5.58
N ALA A 12 6.39 0.15 -4.29
CA ALA A 12 5.50 -0.19 -3.19
C ALA A 12 4.38 0.85 -2.96
N HIS A 13 4.19 1.83 -3.86
CA HIS A 13 3.21 2.89 -3.68
C HIS A 13 1.78 2.31 -3.48
N PRO A 14 1.00 2.79 -2.49
CA PRO A 14 -0.32 2.22 -2.18
C PRO A 14 -1.31 2.37 -3.35
N ASN A 15 -1.28 3.50 -4.04
CA ASN A 15 -2.06 3.70 -5.25
C ASN A 15 -1.29 3.22 -6.49
N TYR A 16 -1.84 2.23 -7.18
CA TYR A 16 -1.25 1.55 -8.33
C TYR A 16 -0.92 2.49 -9.50
N ARG A 17 -1.64 3.61 -9.65
CA ARG A 17 -1.45 4.57 -10.74
C ARG A 17 -0.12 5.31 -10.64
N PHE A 18 0.46 5.37 -9.46
CA PHE A 18 1.75 6.01 -9.21
C PHE A 18 2.90 5.01 -9.18
N ARG A 19 2.64 3.69 -9.31
CA ARG A 19 3.70 2.69 -9.41
C ARG A 19 4.35 2.81 -10.79
N PRO A 20 5.69 2.81 -10.89
CA PRO A 20 6.37 2.82 -12.17
C PRO A 20 6.14 1.50 -12.92
N SER A 21 6.26 1.53 -14.24
CA SER A 21 6.27 0.32 -15.04
C SER A 21 7.55 -0.49 -14.80
N ALA A 22 7.48 -1.81 -15.00
CA ALA A 22 8.66 -2.67 -14.89
C ALA A 22 9.80 -2.20 -15.83
N MET A 23 9.46 -1.69 -17.01
CA MET A 23 10.43 -1.16 -17.97
C MET A 23 11.15 0.08 -17.42
N GLN A 24 10.41 1.03 -16.84
CA GLN A 24 10.99 2.22 -16.19
C GLN A 24 11.91 1.83 -15.04
N VAL A 25 11.50 0.84 -14.24
CA VAL A 25 12.31 0.30 -13.15
C VAL A 25 13.61 -0.30 -13.69
N ILE A 26 13.56 -1.09 -14.77
CA ILE A 26 14.76 -1.69 -15.38
C ILE A 26 15.71 -0.60 -15.90
N GLN A 27 15.20 0.41 -16.62
CA GLN A 27 16.00 1.52 -17.12
C GLN A 27 16.64 2.30 -15.97
N MET A 28 15.89 2.52 -14.90
CA MET A 28 16.46 3.03 -13.66
C MET A 28 17.52 2.06 -13.17
N LEU A 29 17.27 0.80 -12.87
CA LEU A 29 18.31 -0.14 -12.38
C LEU A 29 19.59 -0.17 -13.23
N LYS A 30 19.50 0.01 -14.55
CA LYS A 30 20.64 0.12 -15.49
C LYS A 30 21.36 1.48 -15.51
N PHE A 31 20.90 2.45 -14.73
CA PHE A 31 21.37 3.84 -14.70
C PHE A 31 21.17 4.61 -16.02
N GLU A 32 20.23 4.15 -16.85
CA GLU A 32 19.86 4.78 -18.13
C GLU A 32 18.75 5.83 -17.96
N ALA A 33 18.16 5.92 -16.76
CA ALA A 33 17.16 6.90 -16.39
C ALA A 33 17.45 7.47 -14.99
N GLU A 34 17.15 8.76 -14.82
CA GLU A 34 17.22 9.42 -13.52
C GLU A 34 16.17 8.86 -12.57
N LEU A 35 16.52 8.77 -11.28
CA LEU A 35 15.53 8.43 -10.26
C LEU A 35 14.63 9.66 -10.08
N PRO A 36 13.30 9.52 -10.06
CA PRO A 36 12.46 10.65 -9.71
C PRO A 36 12.84 11.15 -8.32
N THR A 37 12.73 12.46 -8.12
CA THR A 37 12.88 13.06 -6.80
C THR A 37 11.75 12.54 -5.92
N LEU A 38 12.05 11.51 -5.14
CA LEU A 38 11.09 10.98 -4.19
C LEU A 38 10.95 12.03 -3.07
N PRO A 39 9.72 12.45 -2.72
CA PRO A 39 9.53 13.37 -1.60
C PRO A 39 10.20 12.78 -0.36
N GLU A 40 11.05 13.57 0.28
CA GLU A 40 11.80 13.17 1.48
C GLU A 40 10.87 12.90 2.67
N TRP A 41 9.68 13.49 2.61
CA TRP A 41 8.59 13.22 3.53
C TRP A 41 7.75 12.06 2.99
N LEU A 42 7.87 10.90 3.64
CA LEU A 42 6.86 9.86 3.58
C LEU A 42 5.59 10.41 4.24
N PRO A 43 4.52 10.71 3.48
CA PRO A 43 3.27 11.05 4.12
C PRO A 43 2.85 9.82 4.91
N VAL A 44 2.59 9.99 6.21
CA VAL A 44 1.90 8.98 7.00
C VAL A 44 0.60 8.70 6.26
N HIS A 45 0.48 7.52 5.66
CA HIS A 45 -0.78 7.12 5.09
C HIS A 45 -1.71 6.95 6.28
N ASN A 46 -2.60 7.92 6.48
CA ASN A 46 -3.76 7.74 7.34
C ASN A 46 -4.58 6.65 6.66
N PHE A 47 -4.26 5.40 6.98
CA PHE A 47 -5.13 4.26 6.73
C PHE A 47 -6.37 4.53 7.56
N TYR A 48 -7.32 5.27 7.00
CA TYR A 48 -8.68 5.22 7.50
C TYR A 48 -9.08 3.75 7.40
N PRO A 49 -9.41 3.09 8.52
CA PRO A 49 -9.87 1.73 8.45
C PRO A 49 -11.09 1.73 7.53
N SER A 50 -10.93 1.17 6.35
CA SER A 50 -12.05 0.92 5.47
C SER A 50 -12.92 -0.06 6.22
N THR A 51 -14.05 0.40 6.73
CA THR A 51 -15.06 -0.47 7.36
C THR A 51 -15.65 -1.33 6.25
N VAL A 52 -14.92 -2.36 5.84
CA VAL A 52 -15.45 -3.41 4.97
C VAL A 52 -16.47 -4.16 5.81
N LYS A 53 -17.75 -3.84 5.64
CA LYS A 53 -18.84 -4.65 6.17
C LYS A 53 -18.80 -5.98 5.41
N VAL A 54 -18.06 -6.94 5.95
CA VAL A 54 -18.09 -8.31 5.43
C VAL A 54 -19.43 -8.90 5.86
N ASN A 55 -20.38 -9.01 4.93
CA ASN A 55 -21.59 -9.77 5.17
C ASN A 55 -21.23 -11.26 5.21
N PHE A 56 -20.82 -11.72 6.38
CA PHE A 56 -20.79 -13.16 6.67
C PHE A 56 -22.24 -13.63 6.76
N SER A 57 -22.72 -14.32 5.73
CA SER A 57 -23.91 -15.15 5.83
C SER A 57 -23.58 -16.34 6.72
N SER A 58 -23.62 -16.13 8.04
CA SER A 58 -23.43 -17.19 9.02
C SER A 58 -24.72 -17.99 9.14
N SER A 59 -24.68 -19.26 8.77
CA SER A 59 -25.73 -20.21 9.13
C SER A 59 -25.87 -20.23 10.66
N SER A 60 -27.10 -20.03 11.12
CA SER A 60 -27.50 -19.96 12.52
C SER A 60 -26.97 -21.13 13.34
N ASN A 61 -26.44 -20.82 14.52
CA ASN A 61 -26.75 -21.53 15.76
C ASN A 61 -26.75 -20.51 16.91
N THR A 62 -27.82 -20.52 17.68
CA THR A 62 -28.20 -19.58 18.73
C THR A 62 -27.31 -19.70 19.98
N VAL A 63 -27.13 -18.60 20.74
CA VAL A 63 -27.48 -18.45 22.17
C VAL A 63 -26.79 -17.23 22.83
N THR A 64 -27.68 -16.29 23.23
CA THR A 64 -27.68 -15.31 24.34
C THR A 64 -26.65 -14.19 24.50
N VAL A 65 -27.25 -12.99 24.57
CA VAL A 65 -26.79 -11.67 25.01
C VAL A 65 -26.18 -11.70 26.42
N GLN A 66 -25.07 -10.98 26.65
CA GLN A 66 -24.90 -10.15 27.84
C GLN A 66 -23.81 -9.08 27.65
N GLU A 67 -24.14 -7.91 28.19
CA GLU A 67 -23.65 -6.55 27.97
C GLU A 67 -22.56 -6.15 29.00
N ILE A 68 -22.10 -4.90 28.90
CA ILE A 68 -21.53 -4.00 29.93
C ILE A 68 -19.98 -3.96 29.92
N LEU A 69 -19.28 -2.82 29.74
CA LEU A 69 -19.59 -1.39 29.98
C LEU A 69 -19.11 -0.50 28.81
#